data_AF-A0A5B6VIV0-F1
#
_entry.id   AF-A0A5B6VIV0-F1
#
_cell.length_a   1.000
_cell.length_b   1.000
_cell.length_c   1.000
_cell.angle_alpha   90.00
_cell.angle_beta   90.00
_cell.angle_gamma   90.00
#
_symmetry.space_group_name_H-M   'P 1'
#
loop_
_entity.id
_entity.type
_entity.pdbx_description
1 polymer ?
#
loop_
_entity_poly.entity_id
_entity_poly.type
_entity_poly.pdbx_seq_one_letter_code
_entity_poly.pdbx_strand_id
1 'polypeptide(L)'
;MTETFLLKYFPLAKTAKLRNDISSFMQINLGMLYDAWEMYKDLLRQCPHHGLPIWLQVQTFYNTGGTLNNKTPKVAYEFIEEMTLNNY
;
A
#
# COMPACT_ATOMS: atom_id res chain seq x y z
N MET A 1 -25.59 -1.49 -10.79
CA MET A 1 -26.06 -1.33 -9.39
C MET A 1 -24.93 -1.12 -8.38
N THR A 2 -23.66 -1.08 -8.80
CA THR A 2 -22.50 -0.92 -7.90
C THR A 2 -22.11 0.54 -7.69
N GLU A 3 -22.22 1.39 -8.71
CA GLU A 3 -21.74 2.78 -8.67
C GLU A 3 -22.50 3.66 -7.67
N THR A 4 -23.83 3.54 -7.60
CA THR A 4 -24.66 4.27 -6.63
C THR A 4 -24.45 3.81 -5.19
N PHE A 5 -24.16 2.52 -4.98
CA PHE A 5 -23.78 1.99 -3.66
C PHE A 5 -22.42 2.53 -3.23
N LEU A 6 -21.42 2.47 -4.12
CA LEU A 6 -20.08 3.00 -3.86
C LEU A 6 -20.12 4.50 -3.58
N LEU A 7 -20.84 5.30 -4.36
CA LEU A 7 -20.94 6.74 -4.11
C LEU A 7 -21.64 7.07 -2.78
N LYS A 8 -22.59 6.24 -2.34
CA LYS A 8 -23.34 6.43 -1.09
C LYS A 8 -22.53 6.06 0.16
N TYR A 9 -21.75 4.98 0.11
CA TYR A 9 -21.02 4.45 1.27
C TYR A 9 -19.53 4.79 1.26
N PHE A 10 -18.95 4.97 0.08
CA PHE A 10 -17.56 5.34 -0.20
C PHE A 10 -17.51 6.61 -1.07
N PRO A 11 -17.94 7.76 -0.52
CA PRO A 11 -17.92 9.03 -1.25
C PRO A 11 -16.53 9.30 -1.82
N LEU A 12 -16.48 9.89 -3.02
CA LEU A 12 -15.24 10.18 -3.76
C LEU A 12 -14.17 10.88 -2.91
N ALA A 13 -14.58 11.74 -1.98
CA ALA A 13 -13.68 12.40 -1.03
C ALA A 13 -12.96 11.43 -0.08
N LYS A 14 -13.64 10.38 0.42
CA LYS A 14 -13.01 9.34 1.25
C LYS A 14 -12.03 8.51 0.43
N THR A 15 -12.41 8.12 -0.78
CA THR A 15 -11.52 7.38 -1.70
C THR A 15 -10.30 8.20 -2.09
N ALA A 16 -10.47 9.50 -2.36
CA ALA A 16 -9.38 10.42 -2.66
C ALA A 16 -8.44 10.62 -1.46
N LYS A 17 -9.00 10.72 -0.24
CA LYS A 17 -8.20 10.77 0.98
C LYS A 17 -7.38 9.49 1.18
N LEU A 18 -8.00 8.32 1.08
CA LEU A 18 -7.30 7.04 1.22
C LEU A 18 -6.20 6.87 0.16
N ARG A 19 -6.45 7.32 -1.09
CA ARG A 19 -5.42 7.37 -2.13
C ARG A 19 -4.25 8.29 -1.77
N ASN A 20 -4.54 9.46 -1.21
CA ASN A 20 -3.51 10.37 -0.72
C ASN A 20 -2.74 9.77 0.45
N ASP A 21 -3.41 9.10 1.38
CA ASP A 21 -2.79 8.44 2.54
C ASP A 21 -1.87 7.28 2.08
N ILE A 22 -2.26 6.51 1.05
CA ILE A 22 -1.41 5.50 0.42
C ILE A 22 -0.20 6.16 -0.27
N SER A 23 -0.41 7.21 -1.07
CA SER A 23 0.65 7.90 -1.82
C SER A 23 1.61 8.70 -0.93
N SER A 24 1.13 9.13 0.23
CA SER A 24 1.87 9.92 1.22
C SER A 24 2.24 9.08 2.43
N PHE A 25 2.16 7.74 2.30
CA PHE A 25 2.70 6.82 3.29
C PHE A 25 4.12 7.26 3.60
N MET A 26 4.53 7.17 4.85
CA MET A 26 5.91 7.46 5.23
C MET A 26 6.22 6.57 6.41
N GLN A 27 7.37 5.90 6.36
CA GLN A 27 7.84 5.07 7.47
C GLN A 27 8.31 5.95 8.63
N ILE A 28 7.41 6.68 9.29
CA ILE A 28 7.75 7.45 10.49
C ILE A 28 7.64 6.50 11.68
N ASN A 29 8.78 6.06 12.20
CA ASN A 29 8.92 5.25 13.42
C ASN A 29 8.33 3.81 13.41
N LEU A 30 8.09 3.21 12.24
CA LEU A 30 7.47 1.87 12.14
C LEU A 30 8.42 0.68 12.36
N GLY A 31 9.52 0.82 13.11
CA GLY A 31 10.39 -0.32 13.42
C GLY A 31 10.94 -1.05 12.19
N MET A 32 10.66 -2.36 12.06
CA MET A 32 11.16 -3.23 10.99
C MET A 32 10.34 -3.11 9.69
N LEU A 33 10.96 -3.40 8.54
CA LEU A 33 10.31 -3.40 7.21
C LEU A 33 8.97 -4.17 7.17
N TYR A 34 8.88 -5.28 7.92
CA TYR A 34 7.69 -6.11 7.99
C TYR A 34 6.51 -5.35 8.61
N ASP A 35 6.73 -4.64 9.72
CA ASP A 35 5.69 -3.86 10.39
C ASP A 35 5.21 -2.71 9.50
N ALA A 36 6.14 -2.05 8.81
CA ALA A 36 5.82 -1.03 7.81
C ALA A 36 4.98 -1.60 6.65
N TRP A 37 5.29 -2.82 6.20
CA TRP A 37 4.55 -3.50 5.14
C TRP A 37 3.14 -3.90 5.58
N GLU A 38 2.96 -4.46 6.79
CA GLU A 38 1.64 -4.76 7.33
C GLU A 38 0.76 -3.51 7.44
N MET A 39 1.31 -2.38 7.89
CA MET A 39 0.57 -1.12 7.91
C MET A 39 0.20 -0.61 6.52
N TYR A 40 1.11 -0.74 5.55
CA TYR A 40 0.83 -0.38 4.17
C TYR A 40 -0.29 -1.25 3.57
N LYS A 41 -0.29 -2.56 3.87
CA LYS A 41 -1.36 -3.49 3.50
C LYS A 41 -2.70 -3.13 4.14
N ASP A 42 -2.70 -2.68 5.39
CA ASP A 42 -3.92 -2.22 6.05
C ASP A 42 -4.54 -1.00 5.34
N LEU A 43 -3.71 -0.03 4.92
CA LEU A 43 -4.17 1.12 4.13
C LEU A 43 -4.78 0.71 2.78
N LEU A 44 -4.21 -0.29 2.11
CA LEU A 44 -4.77 -0.85 0.87
C LEU A 44 -6.13 -1.52 1.12
N ARG A 45 -6.23 -2.32 2.20
CA ARG A 45 -7.48 -3.01 2.60
C ARG A 45 -8.60 -2.05 3.01
N GLN A 46 -8.27 -0.86 3.52
CA GLN A 46 -9.26 0.18 3.81
C GLN A 46 -9.90 0.77 2.54
N CYS A 47 -9.25 0.61 1.37
CA CYS A 47 -9.74 1.12 0.10
C CYS A 47 -9.65 0.05 -1.00
N PRO A 48 -10.41 -1.07 -0.94
CA PRO A 48 -10.28 -2.17 -1.92
C PRO A 48 -10.59 -1.74 -3.37
N HIS A 49 -11.24 -0.58 -3.54
CA HIS A 49 -11.51 0.04 -4.84
C HIS A 49 -10.49 1.13 -5.22
N HIS A 50 -9.30 1.15 -4.61
CA HIS A 50 -8.28 2.19 -4.83
C HIS A 50 -7.79 2.24 -6.29
N GLY A 51 -7.92 1.13 -7.05
CA GLY A 51 -7.59 1.05 -8.48
C GLY A 51 -6.13 1.37 -8.78
N LEU A 52 -5.24 1.08 -7.83
CA LEU A 52 -3.81 1.35 -7.95
C LEU A 52 -3.15 0.08 -8.49
N PRO A 53 -2.40 0.15 -9.60
CA PRO A 53 -1.68 -1.02 -10.10
C PRO A 53 -0.60 -1.43 -9.11
N ILE A 54 -0.32 -2.74 -9.04
CA ILE A 54 0.63 -3.34 -8.09
C ILE A 54 2.00 -2.67 -8.16
N TRP A 55 2.51 -2.38 -9.36
CA TRP A 55 3.81 -1.71 -9.53
C TRP A 55 3.86 -0.34 -8.83
N LEU A 56 2.75 0.41 -8.82
CA LEU A 56 2.69 1.73 -8.19
C LEU A 56 2.63 1.61 -6.67
N GLN A 57 1.97 0.56 -6.15
CA GLN A 57 1.96 0.26 -4.71
C GLN A 57 3.38 -0.05 -4.22
N VAL A 58 4.10 -0.92 -4.94
CA VAL A 58 5.49 -1.30 -4.67
C VAL A 58 6.41 -0.07 -4.71
N GLN A 59 6.31 0.74 -5.78
CA GLN A 59 7.11 1.94 -5.95
C GLN A 59 6.85 2.95 -4.83
N THR A 60 5.58 3.12 -4.45
CA THR A 60 5.21 4.03 -3.36
C THR A 60 5.86 3.58 -2.07
N PHE A 61 5.66 2.32 -1.67
CA PHE A 61 6.25 1.76 -0.46
C PHE A 61 7.78 1.91 -0.41
N TYR A 62 8.46 1.64 -1.54
CA TYR A 62 9.91 1.81 -1.67
C TYR A 62 10.36 3.27 -1.49
N ASN A 63 9.71 4.20 -2.21
CA ASN A 63 10.07 5.62 -2.18
C ASN A 63 9.81 6.28 -0.82
N THR A 64 8.80 5.79 -0.10
CA THR A 64 8.35 6.39 1.18
C THR A 64 9.10 5.87 2.41
N GLY A 65 10.21 5.18 2.18
CA GLY A 65 11.09 4.71 3.24
C GLY A 65 10.88 3.26 3.62
N GLY A 66 10.33 2.40 2.76
CA GLY A 66 10.52 0.94 2.89
C GLY A 66 12.02 0.65 2.82
N THR A 67 12.72 0.77 3.95
CA THR A 67 14.18 0.82 4.00
C THR A 67 14.75 -0.54 3.59
N LEU A 68 14.98 -0.71 2.29
CA LEU A 68 15.79 -1.78 1.71
C LEU A 68 17.27 -1.40 1.64
N ASN A 69 17.60 -0.13 1.88
CA ASN A 69 18.96 0.40 1.81
C ASN A 69 19.96 -0.34 2.73
N ASN A 70 19.46 -1.08 3.72
CA ASN A 70 20.26 -1.87 4.66
C ASN A 70 19.98 -3.38 4.58
N LYS A 71 19.22 -3.86 3.58
CA LYS A 71 18.82 -5.27 3.46
C LYS A 71 19.51 -5.95 2.28
N THR A 72 19.85 -7.22 2.45
CA THR A 72 20.51 -8.01 1.39
C THR A 72 19.59 -8.19 0.19
N PRO A 73 20.13 -8.38 -1.03
CA PRO A 73 19.33 -8.59 -2.25
C PRO A 73 18.26 -9.68 -2.10
N LYS A 74 18.55 -10.73 -1.32
CA LYS A 74 17.62 -11.81 -0.99
C LYS A 74 16.33 -11.32 -0.34
N VAL A 75 16.40 -10.39 0.62
CA VAL A 75 15.20 -9.86 1.29
C VAL A 75 14.38 -9.00 0.33
N ALA A 76 15.03 -8.30 -0.60
CA ALA A 76 14.31 -7.57 -1.65
C ALA A 76 13.56 -8.54 -2.59
N TYR A 77 14.18 -9.66 -2.97
CA TYR A 77 13.54 -10.70 -3.79
C TYR A 77 12.38 -11.38 -3.07
N GLU A 78 12.57 -11.83 -1.83
CA GLU A 78 11.50 -12.44 -1.02
C GLU A 78 10.33 -11.47 -0.82
N PHE A 79 10.62 -10.19 -0.63
CA PHE A 79 9.60 -9.15 -0.50
C PHE A 79 8.81 -8.94 -1.81
N ILE A 80 9.50 -8.93 -2.96
CA ILE A 80 8.84 -8.87 -4.28
C ILE A 80 7.95 -10.11 -4.50
N GLU A 81 8.42 -11.31 -4.16
CA GLU A 81 7.62 -12.53 -4.25
C GLU A 81 6.38 -12.44 -3.36
N GLU A 82 6.52 -11.99 -2.11
CA GLU A 82 5.38 -11.78 -1.19
C GLU A 82 4.35 -10.78 -1.77
N MET A 83 4.82 -9.71 -2.42
CA MET A 83 3.98 -8.73 -3.10
C MET A 83 3.24 -9.30 -4.32
N THR A 84 3.84 -10.26 -5.02
CA THR A 84 3.19 -10.91 -6.18
C THR A 84 2.20 -12.00 -5.78
N LEU A 85 2.36 -12.60 -4.61
CA LEU A 85 1.49 -13.68 -4.11
C LEU A 85 0.26 -13.15 -3.37
N ASN A 86 0.35 -11.96 -2.78
CA ASN A 86 -0.78 -11.31 -2.11
C ASN A 86 -1.61 -10.47 -3.10
N ASN A 87 -2.47 -11.15 -3.85
CA ASN A 87 -3.57 -10.52 -4.57
C ASN A 87 -4.61 -10.01 -3.54
N TYR A 88 -4.60 -8.71 -3.26
CA TYR A 88 -5.66 -8.01 -2.50
C TYR A 88 -6.88 -7.71 -3.36
#